data_AF-A0A557QK32-F1
#
_entry.id   AF-A0A557QK32-F1
#
_cell.length_a   1.000
_cell.length_b   1.000
_cell.length_c   1.000
_cell.angle_alpha   90.00
_cell.angle_beta   90.00
_cell.angle_gamma   90.00
#
_symmetry.space_group_name_H-M   'P 1'
#
loop_
_entity.id
_entity.type
_entity.pdbx_description
1 polymer ?
#
loop_
_entity_poly.entity_id
_entity_poly.type
_entity_poly.pdbx_seq_one_letter_code
_entity_poly.pdbx_strand_id
1 'polypeptide(L)'
;MTIQSGIANPAATWLNSSSPLARTAVSAETAGVAENLAQRVSISPAARGLLAAESAQRASSGGATAVFDTTRGAVELDINAYFTPPGSADRGTYTLPPLLVPSQNNIDALRRHISAAMPDFLARNGIPFGPSSMTYDSAGKVQLPADYPYTDEFTAALEGSPAMARELQTVNALTSTLVELRKSLPFVQEYAAASPAEAGAVVARYSQLFSGSRTYDTIALGFSADGRLSLTANGEPVFQGALAHARS
;
A
#
# COMPACT_ATOMS: atom_id res chain seq x y z
N MET A 1 -29.99 0.14 57.33
CA MET A 1 -29.32 1.41 57.68
C MET A 1 -28.73 1.93 56.37
N THR A 2 -29.45 2.69 55.53
CA THR A 2 -30.00 4.07 55.70
C THR A 2 -28.83 5.06 55.92
N ILE A 3 -28.62 6.21 55.25
CA ILE A 3 -29.41 7.14 54.39
C ILE A 3 -28.36 8.03 53.60
N GLN A 4 -28.52 8.40 52.31
CA GLN A 4 -29.12 9.65 51.74
C GLN A 4 -28.25 10.93 51.90
N SER A 5 -27.65 11.47 50.82
CA SER A 5 -28.13 12.51 49.84
C SER A 5 -28.11 13.97 50.33
N GLY A 6 -27.61 14.89 49.49
CA GLY A 6 -28.24 16.22 49.33
C GLY A 6 -27.56 17.16 48.31
N ILE A 7 -28.22 17.51 47.18
CA ILE A 7 -29.04 18.71 46.82
C ILE A 7 -28.19 19.99 46.62
N ALA A 8 -27.92 20.52 45.40
CA ALA A 8 -28.70 21.26 44.36
C ALA A 8 -28.72 22.81 44.49
N ASN A 9 -28.41 23.47 43.36
CA ASN A 9 -28.81 24.77 42.74
C ASN A 9 -29.65 25.81 43.55
N PRO A 10 -29.61 27.14 43.24
CA PRO A 10 -30.26 27.64 42.00
C PRO A 10 -29.81 29.00 41.40
N ALA A 11 -30.47 29.29 40.27
CA ALA A 11 -30.46 30.41 39.33
C ALA A 11 -30.60 31.85 39.86
N ALA A 12 -30.26 32.84 39.00
CA ALA A 12 -31.03 34.09 38.86
C ALA A 12 -30.81 34.76 37.48
N THR A 13 -31.93 35.10 36.85
CA THR A 13 -32.10 35.84 35.58
C THR A 13 -32.65 37.23 35.90
N TRP A 14 -32.17 38.32 35.29
CA TRP A 14 -32.94 39.58 35.21
C TRP A 14 -32.67 40.38 33.93
N LEU A 15 -33.76 40.94 33.42
CA LEU A 15 -33.97 41.78 32.22
C LEU A 15 -33.26 43.16 32.28
N ASN A 16 -33.02 43.79 31.12
CA ASN A 16 -33.85 44.90 30.56
C ASN A 16 -33.05 45.97 29.77
N SER A 17 -33.42 46.10 28.50
CA SER A 17 -33.58 47.28 27.60
C SER A 17 -32.77 48.57 27.76
N SER A 18 -32.28 49.10 26.62
CA SER A 18 -32.57 50.44 26.02
C SER A 18 -31.32 51.13 25.43
N SER A 19 -31.32 51.39 24.11
CA SER A 19 -30.53 52.47 23.44
C SER A 19 -31.38 53.77 23.43
N PRO A 20 -30.91 55.01 23.07
CA PRO A 20 -29.83 55.33 22.11
C PRO A 20 -29.05 56.69 22.28
N LEU A 21 -28.24 57.01 21.26
CA LEU A 21 -27.73 58.32 20.76
C LEU A 21 -26.45 59.00 21.33
N ALA A 22 -25.37 58.84 20.55
CA ALA A 22 -24.48 59.84 19.92
C ALA A 22 -23.77 60.95 20.74
N ARG A 23 -22.42 60.95 20.66
CA ARG A 23 -21.60 62.12 20.25
C ARG A 23 -20.18 61.72 19.85
N THR A 24 -19.73 62.31 18.76
CA THR A 24 -18.47 62.17 18.03
C THR A 24 -17.28 62.76 18.79
N ALA A 25 -16.11 62.12 18.75
CA ALA A 25 -14.81 62.80 18.82
C ALA A 25 -13.65 61.93 18.29
N VAL A 26 -13.12 62.35 17.13
CA VAL A 26 -11.71 62.46 16.71
C VAL A 26 -10.86 61.20 16.52
N SER A 27 -10.49 61.01 15.25
CA SER A 27 -9.47 60.14 14.67
C SER A 27 -8.04 60.44 15.16
N ALA A 28 -7.24 59.39 15.41
CA ALA A 28 -5.88 59.22 14.89
C ALA A 28 -5.21 58.00 15.55
N GLU A 29 -5.10 56.87 14.83
CA GLU A 29 -3.89 56.03 14.71
C GLU A 29 -4.20 54.78 13.89
N THR A 30 -4.48 54.97 12.60
CA THR A 30 -4.36 53.90 11.60
C THR A 30 -3.07 54.12 10.82
N ALA A 31 -1.95 53.72 11.43
CA ALA A 31 -0.66 53.67 10.75
C ALA A 31 0.15 52.38 11.04
N GLY A 32 -0.39 51.44 11.84
CA GLY A 32 0.33 50.20 12.19
C GLY A 32 -0.27 48.89 11.66
N VAL A 33 -1.49 48.91 11.09
CA VAL A 33 -2.20 47.67 10.71
C VAL A 33 -2.21 47.40 9.20
N ALA A 34 -1.83 48.39 8.38
CA ALA A 34 -1.90 48.27 6.92
C ALA A 34 -0.71 47.53 6.28
N GLU A 35 0.47 47.51 6.92
CA GLU A 35 1.65 46.87 6.31
C GLU A 35 1.67 45.34 6.44
N ASN A 36 0.92 44.75 7.40
CA ASN A 36 0.95 43.29 7.62
C ASN A 36 -0.09 42.50 6.79
N LEU A 37 -0.91 43.18 5.97
CA LEU A 37 -1.86 42.51 5.07
C LEU A 37 -1.32 42.30 3.65
N ALA A 38 -0.23 42.99 3.28
CA ALA A 38 0.38 42.92 1.94
C ALA A 38 1.21 41.65 1.71
N GLN A 39 1.49 40.87 2.76
CA GLN A 39 2.20 39.60 2.65
C GLN A 39 1.26 38.40 2.77
N ARG A 40 0.04 38.52 2.24
CA ARG A 40 -0.76 37.35 1.89
C ARG A 40 -0.25 36.84 0.54
N VAL A 41 0.45 35.70 0.57
CA VAL A 41 0.80 34.94 -0.63
C VAL A 41 -0.47 34.73 -1.45
N SER A 42 -0.62 35.50 -2.53
CA SER A 42 -1.76 35.38 -3.44
C SER A 42 -1.55 34.15 -4.31
N ILE A 43 -2.03 33.00 -3.82
CA ILE A 43 -2.04 31.76 -4.59
C ILE A 43 -2.96 31.95 -5.80
N SER A 44 -2.40 31.82 -7.01
CA SER A 44 -3.16 32.00 -8.25
C SER A 44 -4.35 31.01 -8.31
N PRO A 45 -5.44 31.34 -9.02
CA PRO A 45 -6.54 30.41 -9.24
C PRO A 45 -6.08 29.06 -9.80
N ALA A 46 -5.05 29.07 -10.66
CA ALA A 46 -4.44 27.86 -11.21
C ALA A 46 -3.71 27.03 -10.14
N ALA A 47 -2.96 27.66 -9.23
CA ALA A 47 -2.29 26.96 -8.13
C ALA A 47 -3.28 26.40 -7.10
N ARG A 48 -4.41 27.10 -6.85
CA ARG A 48 -5.52 26.55 -6.06
C ARG A 48 -6.19 25.36 -6.76
N GLY A 49 -6.34 25.43 -8.09
CA GLY A 49 -6.84 24.32 -8.90
C GLY A 49 -5.92 23.09 -8.85
N LEU A 50 -4.61 23.29 -8.93
CA LEU A 50 -3.63 22.21 -8.78
C LEU A 50 -3.63 21.62 -7.37
N LEU A 51 -3.66 22.45 -6.32
CA LEU A 51 -3.72 21.95 -4.94
C LEU A 51 -5.04 21.20 -4.67
N ALA A 52 -6.16 21.69 -5.19
CA ALA A 52 -7.45 21.01 -5.10
C ALA A 52 -7.47 19.70 -5.92
N ALA A 53 -6.83 19.68 -7.08
CA ALA A 53 -6.63 18.47 -7.87
C ALA A 53 -5.74 17.47 -7.13
N GLU A 54 -4.60 17.88 -6.55
CA GLU A 54 -3.74 17.03 -5.72
C GLU A 54 -4.45 16.51 -4.47
N SER A 55 -5.28 17.34 -3.84
CA SER A 55 -6.08 16.97 -2.67
C SER A 55 -7.19 16.00 -3.04
N ALA A 56 -7.87 16.22 -4.17
CA ALA A 56 -8.88 15.32 -4.72
C ALA A 56 -8.24 14.02 -5.22
N GLN A 57 -7.02 14.09 -5.76
CA GLN A 57 -6.24 12.93 -6.18
C GLN A 57 -5.83 12.13 -4.95
N ARG A 58 -5.30 12.74 -3.89
CA ARG A 58 -5.05 12.11 -2.57
C ARG A 58 -6.31 11.57 -1.87
N ALA A 59 -7.46 12.23 -2.03
CA ALA A 59 -8.73 11.77 -1.47
C ALA A 59 -9.36 10.62 -2.28
N SER A 60 -9.18 10.63 -3.61
CA SER A 60 -9.57 9.54 -4.52
C SER A 60 -8.59 8.36 -4.51
N SER A 61 -7.35 8.62 -4.09
CA SER A 61 -6.31 7.65 -3.76
C SER A 61 -6.18 7.58 -2.25
N GLY A 62 -7.29 7.49 -1.51
CA GLY A 62 -7.30 7.23 -0.07
C GLY A 62 -6.32 6.10 0.23
N GLY A 63 -5.09 6.50 0.54
CA GLY A 63 -3.93 5.66 0.32
C GLY A 63 -4.08 4.51 1.26
N ALA A 64 -4.05 3.27 0.75
CA ALA A 64 -3.96 2.14 1.64
C ALA A 64 -2.59 2.23 2.30
N THR A 65 -2.50 2.97 3.40
CA THR A 65 -1.32 2.99 4.22
C THR A 65 -1.26 1.65 4.93
N ALA A 66 -0.08 1.05 4.90
CA ALA A 66 0.18 -0.16 5.64
C ALA A 66 1.60 -0.11 6.21
N VAL A 67 1.80 -0.82 7.31
CA VAL A 67 3.13 -1.02 7.87
C VAL A 67 3.81 -2.12 7.06
N PHE A 68 4.92 -1.76 6.40
CA PHE A 68 5.74 -2.68 5.64
C PHE A 68 7.04 -2.98 6.37
N ASP A 69 7.51 -4.22 6.27
CA ASP A 69 8.87 -4.60 6.61
C ASP A 69 9.80 -4.10 5.51
N THR A 70 10.76 -3.25 5.87
CA THR A 70 11.70 -2.68 4.90
C THR A 70 13.14 -2.88 5.34
N THR A 71 14.08 -2.52 4.47
CA THR A 71 15.51 -2.42 4.83
C THR A 71 15.81 -1.40 5.94
N ARG A 72 14.83 -0.57 6.32
CA ARG A 72 14.90 0.39 7.44
C ARG A 72 14.06 -0.03 8.65
N GLY A 73 13.65 -1.30 8.70
CA GLY A 73 12.72 -1.81 9.70
C GLY A 73 11.26 -1.63 9.27
N ALA A 74 10.34 -1.71 10.23
CA ALA A 74 8.91 -1.52 9.99
C ALA A 74 8.62 -0.04 9.71
N VAL A 75 8.07 0.27 8.53
CA VAL A 75 7.79 1.63 8.07
C VAL A 75 6.36 1.69 7.55
N GLU A 76 5.58 2.68 7.99
CA GLU A 76 4.28 2.99 7.40
C GLU A 76 4.49 3.64 6.03
N LEU A 77 3.94 3.04 4.98
CA LEU A 77 4.05 3.52 3.60
C LEU A 77 2.67 3.68 2.99
N ASP A 78 2.48 4.74 2.23
CA ASP A 78 1.39 4.86 1.26
C ASP A 78 1.75 4.02 0.02
N ILE A 79 0.96 2.97 -0.23
CA ILE A 79 1.22 2.02 -1.32
C ILE A 79 1.18 2.71 -2.68
N ASN A 80 0.21 3.60 -2.91
CA ASN A 80 0.06 4.30 -4.17
C ASN A 80 1.26 5.23 -4.43
N ALA A 81 1.67 5.98 -3.41
CA ALA A 81 2.82 6.86 -3.51
C ALA A 81 4.12 6.07 -3.72
N TYR A 82 4.27 4.91 -3.08
CA TYR A 82 5.47 4.08 -3.16
C TYR A 82 5.72 3.53 -4.58
N PHE A 83 4.66 3.08 -5.28
CA PHE A 83 4.80 2.51 -6.63
C PHE A 83 4.71 3.54 -7.76
N THR A 84 4.25 4.77 -7.47
CA THR A 84 4.21 5.85 -8.45
C THR A 84 5.63 6.28 -8.84
N PRO A 85 6.00 6.29 -10.14
CA PRO A 85 7.30 6.77 -10.57
C PRO A 85 7.50 8.24 -10.14
N PRO A 86 8.69 8.62 -9.61
CA PRO A 86 8.99 10.03 -9.42
C PRO A 86 8.94 10.72 -10.78
N GLY A 87 8.25 11.87 -10.83
CA GLY A 87 8.16 12.66 -12.05
C GLY A 87 9.56 13.08 -12.54
N SER A 88 9.68 13.33 -13.85
CA SER A 88 10.94 13.70 -14.51
C SER A 88 11.70 14.89 -13.88
N ALA A 89 11.00 15.69 -13.06
CA ALA A 89 11.50 16.86 -12.36
C ALA A 89 12.20 16.56 -11.01
N ASP A 90 12.05 15.35 -10.45
CA ASP A 90 12.50 15.02 -9.08
C ASP A 90 13.78 14.17 -9.06
N ARG A 91 14.59 14.23 -10.13
CA ARG A 91 15.87 13.51 -10.27
C ARG A 91 17.01 14.02 -9.35
N GLY A 92 16.69 14.81 -8.31
CA GLY A 92 17.65 15.57 -7.53
C GLY A 92 18.19 14.88 -6.27
N THR A 93 17.52 13.85 -5.74
CA THR A 93 18.00 13.14 -4.55
C THR A 93 18.00 11.62 -4.79
N TYR A 94 19.20 11.05 -4.92
CA TYR A 94 19.43 9.61 -5.08
C TYR A 94 19.23 8.82 -3.78
N THR A 95 18.29 9.24 -2.92
CA THR A 95 17.95 8.45 -1.74
C THR A 95 16.99 7.34 -2.18
N LEU A 96 17.50 6.11 -2.20
CA LEU A 96 16.66 4.95 -2.46
C LEU A 96 15.47 4.95 -1.47
N PRO A 97 14.24 4.69 -1.94
CA PRO A 97 13.12 4.48 -1.03
C PRO A 97 13.39 3.27 -0.13
N PRO A 98 12.74 3.18 1.04
CA PRO A 98 12.82 1.98 1.89
C PRO A 98 12.45 0.74 1.07
N LEU A 99 13.37 -0.20 0.88
CA LEU A 99 13.12 -1.36 0.03
C LEU A 99 12.28 -2.39 0.79
N LEU A 100 11.20 -2.85 0.18
CA LEU A 100 10.36 -3.91 0.74
C LEU A 100 11.15 -5.23 0.81
N VAL A 101 11.14 -5.88 1.96
CA VAL A 101 11.74 -7.21 2.12
C VAL A 101 10.72 -8.31 1.82
N PRO A 102 11.15 -9.53 1.44
CA PRO A 102 10.25 -10.66 1.23
C PRO A 102 9.70 -11.16 2.57
N SER A 103 8.57 -10.60 3.00
CA SER A 103 7.86 -10.99 4.22
C SER A 103 6.39 -11.30 3.94
N GLN A 104 5.79 -12.12 4.82
CA GLN A 104 4.36 -12.44 4.78
C GLN A 104 3.52 -11.16 4.86
N ASN A 105 3.86 -10.27 5.80
CA ASN A 105 3.14 -9.03 6.04
C ASN A 105 3.11 -8.12 4.79
N ASN A 106 4.26 -7.97 4.12
CA ASN A 106 4.35 -7.18 2.89
C ASN A 106 3.48 -7.77 1.78
N ILE A 107 3.57 -9.08 1.57
CA ILE A 107 2.81 -9.73 0.52
C ILE A 107 1.30 -9.66 0.81
N ASP A 108 0.87 -9.82 2.05
CA ASP A 108 -0.53 -9.69 2.44
C ASP A 108 -1.05 -8.26 2.31
N ALA A 109 -0.21 -7.25 2.59
CA ALA A 109 -0.55 -5.85 2.37
C ALA A 109 -0.76 -5.54 0.88
N LEU A 110 0.20 -5.93 0.02
CA LEU A 110 0.08 -5.75 -1.43
C LEU A 110 -1.11 -6.53 -2.00
N ARG A 111 -1.28 -7.79 -1.59
CA ARG A 111 -2.41 -8.63 -2.05
C ARG A 111 -3.75 -8.00 -1.72
N ARG A 112 -3.93 -7.46 -0.51
CA ARG A 112 -5.15 -6.76 -0.10
C ARG A 112 -5.37 -5.50 -0.93
N HIS A 113 -4.33 -4.70 -1.13
CA HIS A 113 -4.42 -3.48 -1.92
C HIS A 113 -4.77 -3.76 -3.38
N ILE A 114 -4.03 -4.65 -4.04
CA ILE A 114 -4.33 -5.09 -5.42
C ILE A 114 -5.76 -5.62 -5.51
N SER A 115 -6.19 -6.48 -4.57
CA SER A 115 -7.56 -7.04 -4.60
C SER A 115 -8.64 -5.97 -4.48
N ALA A 116 -8.37 -4.87 -3.77
CA ALA A 116 -9.29 -3.75 -3.65
C ALA A 116 -9.28 -2.84 -4.89
N ALA A 117 -8.11 -2.64 -5.51
CA ALA A 117 -7.94 -1.75 -6.65
C ALA A 117 -8.26 -2.40 -8.01
N MET A 118 -8.13 -3.73 -8.12
CA MET A 118 -8.25 -4.46 -9.38
C MET A 118 -9.64 -4.31 -10.04
N PRO A 119 -10.78 -4.43 -9.33
CA PRO A 119 -12.10 -4.28 -9.96
C PRO A 119 -12.27 -2.93 -10.66
N ASP A 120 -11.87 -1.84 -10.01
CA ASP A 120 -11.94 -0.50 -10.59
C ASP A 120 -10.93 -0.30 -11.71
N PHE A 121 -9.76 -0.96 -11.64
CA PHE A 121 -8.78 -0.94 -12.71
C PHE A 121 -9.32 -1.64 -13.97
N LEU A 122 -9.94 -2.80 -13.82
CA LEU A 122 -10.55 -3.55 -14.92
C LEU A 122 -11.72 -2.76 -15.54
N ALA A 123 -12.63 -2.24 -14.70
CA ALA A 123 -13.80 -1.50 -15.15
C ALA A 123 -13.42 -0.24 -15.95
N ARG A 124 -12.41 0.52 -15.51
CA ARG A 124 -11.93 1.72 -16.21
C ARG A 124 -11.33 1.44 -17.57
N ASN A 125 -10.85 0.22 -17.80
CA ASN A 125 -10.27 -0.20 -19.07
C ASN A 125 -11.21 -1.09 -19.90
N GLY A 126 -12.48 -1.22 -19.49
CA GLY A 126 -13.48 -2.00 -20.23
C GLY A 126 -13.24 -3.52 -20.18
N ILE A 127 -12.51 -4.01 -19.18
CA ILE A 127 -12.16 -5.43 -19.02
C ILE A 127 -13.16 -6.08 -18.03
N PRO A 128 -13.94 -7.09 -18.43
CA PRO A 128 -14.94 -7.71 -17.55
C PRO A 128 -14.38 -8.55 -16.40
N PHE A 129 -13.25 -9.24 -16.61
CA PHE A 129 -12.61 -10.09 -15.60
C PHE A 129 -11.10 -10.16 -15.83
N GLY A 130 -10.33 -10.30 -14.76
CA GLY A 130 -8.87 -10.45 -14.83
C GLY A 130 -8.43 -11.86 -15.27
N PRO A 131 -7.15 -12.04 -15.62
CA PRO A 131 -6.63 -13.33 -16.04
C PRO A 131 -6.67 -14.36 -14.89
N SER A 132 -6.96 -15.62 -15.25
CA SER A 132 -6.97 -16.74 -14.29
C SER A 132 -5.57 -17.08 -13.76
N SER A 133 -4.53 -16.80 -14.55
CA SER A 133 -3.14 -16.98 -14.20
C SER A 133 -2.27 -15.97 -14.94
N MET A 134 -1.41 -15.26 -14.23
CA MET A 134 -0.46 -14.30 -14.77
C MET A 134 0.92 -14.58 -14.17
N THR A 135 1.93 -14.77 -15.01
CA THR A 135 3.32 -14.99 -14.60
C THR A 135 4.22 -13.90 -15.19
N TYR A 136 5.50 -13.93 -14.81
CA TYR A 136 6.52 -13.07 -15.38
C TYR A 136 7.66 -13.92 -15.94
N ASP A 137 8.18 -13.54 -17.10
CA ASP A 137 9.38 -14.17 -17.66
C ASP A 137 10.66 -13.62 -17.00
N SER A 138 11.81 -14.15 -17.43
CA SER A 138 13.12 -13.72 -16.93
C SER A 138 13.47 -12.25 -17.25
N ALA A 139 12.78 -11.63 -18.20
CA ALA A 139 12.91 -10.21 -18.53
C ALA A 139 11.91 -9.32 -17.76
N GLY A 140 11.07 -9.90 -16.90
CA GLY A 140 10.03 -9.21 -16.17
C GLY A 140 8.84 -8.83 -17.03
N LYS A 141 8.65 -9.44 -18.20
CA LYS A 141 7.46 -9.24 -19.02
C LYS A 141 6.33 -10.13 -18.55
N VAL A 142 5.13 -9.56 -18.56
CA VAL A 142 3.91 -10.27 -18.21
C VAL A 142 3.64 -11.41 -19.21
N GLN A 143 3.23 -12.55 -18.69
CA GLN A 143 2.80 -13.71 -19.45
C GLN A 143 1.38 -14.06 -19.02
N LEU A 144 0.45 -14.04 -19.98
CA LEU A 144 -0.98 -14.26 -19.77
C LEU A 144 -1.40 -15.62 -20.37
N PRO A 145 -2.55 -16.17 -19.96
CA PRO A 145 -3.08 -17.41 -20.53
C PRO A 145 -3.38 -17.21 -22.02
N ALA A 146 -3.06 -18.19 -22.85
CA ALA A 146 -3.28 -18.11 -24.29
C ALA A 146 -4.78 -17.98 -24.67
N ASP A 147 -5.67 -18.44 -23.79
CA ASP A 147 -7.12 -18.38 -23.92
C ASP A 147 -7.75 -17.12 -23.29
N TYR A 148 -6.95 -16.20 -22.76
CA TYR A 148 -7.48 -14.97 -22.14
C TYR A 148 -7.89 -13.96 -23.23
N PRO A 149 -9.19 -13.64 -23.36
CA PRO A 149 -9.71 -12.87 -24.51
C PRO A 149 -9.35 -11.38 -24.48
N TYR A 150 -8.91 -10.85 -23.34
CA TYR A 150 -8.60 -9.44 -23.13
C TYR A 150 -7.08 -9.18 -22.98
N THR A 151 -6.27 -10.00 -23.64
CA THR A 151 -4.81 -9.97 -23.53
C THR A 151 -4.24 -8.61 -23.93
N ASP A 152 -4.70 -8.05 -25.05
CA ASP A 152 -4.21 -6.76 -25.56
C ASP A 152 -4.66 -5.60 -24.67
N GLU A 153 -5.93 -5.59 -24.26
CA GLU A 153 -6.49 -4.56 -23.39
C GLU A 153 -5.86 -4.56 -22.00
N PHE A 154 -5.66 -5.74 -21.41
CA PHE A 154 -5.03 -5.85 -20.09
C PHE A 154 -3.56 -5.43 -20.13
N THR A 155 -2.82 -5.81 -21.18
CA THR A 155 -1.44 -5.38 -21.35
C THR A 155 -1.34 -3.87 -21.55
N ALA A 156 -2.18 -3.29 -22.41
CA ALA A 156 -2.24 -1.84 -22.62
C ALA A 156 -2.66 -1.08 -21.35
N ALA A 157 -3.60 -1.63 -20.57
CA ALA A 157 -4.03 -1.06 -19.30
C ALA A 157 -2.88 -1.02 -18.27
N LEU A 158 -2.03 -2.06 -18.22
CA LEU A 158 -0.85 -2.09 -17.37
C LEU A 158 0.22 -1.09 -17.81
N GLU A 159 0.44 -0.94 -19.12
CA GLU A 159 1.34 0.08 -19.67
C GLU A 159 0.85 1.50 -19.35
N GLY A 160 -0.46 1.71 -19.40
CA GLY A 160 -1.12 2.96 -18.99
C GLY A 160 -1.14 3.21 -17.48
N SER A 161 -0.82 2.20 -16.66
CA SER A 161 -0.77 2.29 -15.19
C SER A 161 0.54 1.71 -14.62
N PRO A 162 1.66 2.44 -14.74
CA PRO A 162 2.97 1.95 -14.28
C PRO A 162 3.02 1.59 -12.79
N ALA A 163 2.20 2.25 -11.95
CA ALA A 163 2.13 1.93 -10.52
C ALA A 163 1.53 0.53 -10.29
N MET A 164 0.40 0.21 -10.93
CA MET A 164 -0.23 -1.11 -10.85
C MET A 164 0.69 -2.21 -11.40
N ALA A 165 1.34 -1.95 -12.55
CA ALA A 165 2.27 -2.90 -13.14
C ALA A 165 3.45 -3.24 -12.20
N ARG A 166 4.03 -2.21 -11.56
CA ARG A 166 5.11 -2.39 -10.57
C ARG A 166 4.64 -3.11 -9.33
N GLU A 167 3.44 -2.82 -8.86
CA GLU A 167 2.88 -3.47 -7.67
C GLU A 167 2.69 -4.97 -7.91
N LEU A 168 2.09 -5.35 -9.06
CA LEU A 168 1.92 -6.74 -9.49
C LEU A 168 3.26 -7.48 -9.64
N GLN A 169 4.24 -6.83 -10.26
CA GLN A 169 5.59 -7.38 -10.40
C GLN A 169 6.26 -7.56 -9.03
N THR A 170 6.09 -6.59 -8.13
CA THR A 170 6.69 -6.61 -6.79
C THR A 170 6.09 -7.72 -5.94
N VAL A 171 4.77 -7.87 -5.92
CA VAL A 171 4.15 -8.96 -5.15
C VAL A 171 4.57 -10.33 -5.68
N ASN A 172 4.76 -10.49 -7.00
CA ASN A 172 5.30 -11.71 -7.59
C ASN A 172 6.74 -11.98 -7.12
N ALA A 173 7.62 -10.98 -7.23
CA ALA A 173 9.02 -11.09 -6.85
C ALA A 173 9.22 -11.37 -5.35
N LEU A 174 8.50 -10.66 -4.49
CA LEU A 174 8.53 -10.88 -3.04
C LEU A 174 8.02 -12.29 -2.69
N THR A 175 6.97 -12.74 -3.37
CA THR A 175 6.42 -14.10 -3.19
C THR A 175 7.41 -15.17 -3.62
N SER A 176 8.01 -15.04 -4.81
CA SER A 176 9.02 -15.97 -5.32
C SER A 176 10.19 -16.08 -4.33
N THR A 177 10.69 -14.93 -3.88
CA THR A 177 11.80 -14.89 -2.93
C THR A 177 11.41 -15.51 -1.58
N LEU A 178 10.24 -15.21 -1.04
CA LEU A 178 9.79 -15.76 0.24
C LEU A 178 9.61 -17.29 0.19
N VAL A 179 9.04 -17.81 -0.91
CA VAL A 179 8.86 -19.26 -1.11
C VAL A 179 10.22 -19.97 -1.10
N GLU A 180 11.20 -19.43 -1.82
CA GLU A 180 12.55 -20.01 -1.87
C GLU A 180 13.29 -19.90 -0.54
N LEU A 181 13.13 -18.78 0.19
CA LEU A 181 13.68 -18.64 1.54
C LEU A 181 13.11 -19.69 2.50
N ARG A 182 11.79 -19.94 2.43
CA ARG A 182 11.13 -20.96 3.27
C ARG A 182 11.68 -22.36 3.02
N LYS A 183 12.04 -22.71 1.77
CA LYS A 183 12.67 -24.00 1.45
C LYS A 183 14.03 -24.18 2.13
N SER A 184 14.76 -23.09 2.35
CA SER A 184 16.07 -23.12 3.04
C SER A 184 15.98 -23.14 4.57
N LEU A 185 14.83 -22.81 5.15
CA LEU A 185 14.68 -22.65 6.59
C LEU A 185 15.00 -23.92 7.40
N PRO A 186 14.57 -25.13 6.99
CA PRO A 186 14.93 -26.36 7.70
C PRO A 186 16.44 -26.57 7.76
N PHE A 187 17.16 -26.31 6.67
CA PHE A 187 18.62 -26.39 6.65
C PHE A 187 19.25 -25.42 7.65
N VAL A 188 18.83 -24.15 7.63
CA VAL A 188 19.38 -23.13 8.54
C VAL A 188 19.17 -23.54 10.01
N GLN A 189 18.00 -24.06 10.34
CA GLN A 189 17.67 -24.51 11.70
C GLN A 189 18.49 -25.73 12.13
N GLU A 190 18.55 -26.76 11.28
CA GLU A 190 19.32 -27.98 11.58
C GLU A 190 20.82 -27.70 11.67
N TYR A 191 21.36 -26.89 10.76
CA TYR A 191 22.77 -26.54 10.76
C TYR A 191 23.17 -25.69 11.98
N ALA A 192 22.32 -24.74 12.39
CA ALA A 192 22.56 -23.93 13.58
C ALA A 192 22.54 -24.75 14.88
N ALA A 193 21.80 -25.87 14.92
CA ALA A 193 21.73 -26.78 16.06
C ALA A 193 22.81 -27.87 16.06
N ALA A 194 23.48 -28.09 14.93
CA ALA A 194 24.45 -29.17 14.76
C ALA A 194 25.78 -28.90 15.47
N SER A 195 26.38 -29.95 16.03
CA SER A 195 27.77 -29.89 16.46
C SER A 195 28.73 -29.86 15.25
N PRO A 196 30.00 -29.45 15.43
CA PRO A 196 31.00 -29.49 14.36
C PRO A 196 31.16 -30.86 13.69
N ALA A 197 30.94 -31.96 14.41
CA ALA A 197 31.02 -33.32 13.87
C ALA A 197 29.79 -33.70 13.01
N GLU A 198 28.64 -33.08 13.26
CA GLU A 198 27.37 -33.37 12.56
C GLU A 198 27.13 -32.43 11.37
N ALA A 199 27.77 -31.26 11.34
CA ALA A 199 27.60 -30.24 10.31
C ALA A 199 27.73 -30.80 8.88
N GLY A 200 28.71 -31.69 8.63
CA GLY A 200 28.91 -32.31 7.32
C GLY A 200 27.73 -33.20 6.89
N ALA A 201 27.10 -33.92 7.83
CA ALA A 201 25.95 -34.77 7.54
C ALA A 201 24.70 -33.92 7.23
N VAL A 202 24.52 -32.79 7.92
CA VAL A 202 23.44 -31.83 7.63
C VAL A 202 23.63 -31.24 6.23
N VAL A 203 24.82 -30.76 5.88
CA VAL A 203 25.10 -30.24 4.53
C VAL A 203 24.82 -31.29 3.44
N ALA A 204 25.21 -32.55 3.66
CA ALA A 204 24.95 -33.64 2.72
C ALA A 204 23.45 -33.89 2.50
N ARG A 205 22.64 -33.88 3.58
CA ARG A 205 21.17 -34.04 3.53
C ARG A 205 20.51 -32.94 2.69
N TYR A 206 21.00 -31.72 2.79
CA TYR A 206 20.48 -30.55 2.07
C TYR A 206 21.28 -30.19 0.81
N SER A 207 22.07 -31.12 0.26
CA SER A 207 22.92 -30.90 -0.91
C SER A 207 22.17 -30.36 -2.14
N GLN A 208 20.87 -30.66 -2.28
CA GLN A 208 20.01 -30.11 -3.33
C GLN A 208 19.91 -28.59 -3.29
N LEU A 209 19.96 -27.99 -2.09
CA LEU A 209 20.11 -26.54 -1.96
C LEU A 209 21.43 -26.14 -2.64
N PHE A 210 22.55 -26.81 -2.52
CA PHE A 210 23.80 -26.28 -3.11
C PHE A 210 24.03 -26.64 -4.58
N SER A 211 23.10 -27.35 -5.21
CA SER A 211 23.23 -27.77 -6.60
C SER A 211 23.10 -26.60 -7.59
N GLY A 212 23.86 -26.62 -8.69
CA GLY A 212 23.72 -25.65 -9.78
C GLY A 212 22.48 -25.84 -10.65
N SER A 213 21.70 -26.89 -10.40
CA SER A 213 20.52 -27.30 -11.18
C SER A 213 19.21 -27.03 -10.43
N ARG A 214 19.16 -25.97 -9.61
CA ARG A 214 17.93 -25.60 -8.90
C ARG A 214 16.83 -25.20 -9.88
N THR A 215 15.69 -25.86 -9.77
CA THR A 215 14.44 -25.38 -10.34
C THR A 215 13.76 -24.46 -9.33
N TYR A 216 13.48 -23.24 -9.73
CA TYR A 216 12.71 -22.28 -8.94
C TYR A 216 11.22 -22.50 -9.13
N ASP A 217 10.42 -22.23 -8.10
CA ASP A 217 8.98 -22.28 -8.25
C ASP A 217 8.48 -21.16 -9.16
N THR A 218 7.58 -21.51 -10.07
CA THR A 218 6.88 -20.53 -10.89
C THR A 218 5.77 -19.92 -10.06
N ILE A 219 5.84 -18.62 -9.83
CA ILE A 219 4.79 -17.87 -9.13
C ILE A 219 3.77 -17.35 -10.14
N ALA A 220 2.51 -17.73 -9.94
CA ALA A 220 1.38 -17.22 -10.72
C ALA A 220 0.44 -16.39 -9.83
N LEU A 221 0.02 -15.25 -10.39
CA LEU A 221 -0.98 -14.35 -9.88
C LEU A 221 -2.32 -14.71 -10.54
N GLY A 222 -3.32 -15.09 -9.75
CA GLY A 222 -4.66 -15.38 -10.26
C GLY A 222 -5.65 -14.33 -9.79
N PHE A 223 -6.62 -13.99 -10.63
CA PHE A 223 -7.74 -13.12 -10.26
C PHE A 223 -9.04 -13.91 -10.31
N SER A 224 -9.83 -13.81 -9.25
CA SER A 224 -11.22 -14.26 -9.27
C SER A 224 -12.10 -13.30 -10.08
N ALA A 225 -13.35 -13.68 -10.33
CA ALA A 225 -14.31 -12.84 -11.03
C ALA A 225 -14.57 -11.49 -10.32
N ASP A 226 -14.43 -11.43 -9.00
CA ASP A 226 -14.51 -10.19 -8.20
C ASP A 226 -13.17 -9.45 -8.07
N GLY A 227 -12.14 -9.82 -8.85
CA GLY A 227 -10.84 -9.14 -8.88
C GLY A 227 -9.92 -9.46 -7.69
N ARG A 228 -10.26 -10.45 -6.86
CA ARG A 228 -9.43 -10.83 -5.71
C ARG A 228 -8.18 -11.56 -6.16
N LEU A 229 -7.04 -11.12 -5.65
CA LEU A 229 -5.75 -11.73 -5.97
C LEU A 229 -5.53 -13.03 -5.17
N SER A 230 -5.14 -14.08 -5.88
CA SER A 230 -4.57 -15.32 -5.36
C SER A 230 -3.12 -15.50 -5.83
N LEU A 231 -2.34 -16.21 -5.03
CA LEU A 231 -0.92 -16.46 -5.27
C LEU A 231 -0.69 -17.96 -5.23
N THR A 232 -0.09 -18.50 -6.28
CA THR A 232 0.28 -19.92 -6.37
C THR A 232 1.76 -20.08 -6.71
N ALA A 233 2.37 -21.17 -6.21
CA ALA A 233 3.70 -21.64 -6.54
C ALA A 233 3.56 -23.02 -7.18
N ASN A 234 3.91 -23.14 -8.46
CA ASN A 234 3.69 -24.35 -9.27
C ASN A 234 2.24 -24.88 -9.21
N GLY A 235 1.25 -23.97 -9.17
CA GLY A 235 -0.17 -24.31 -9.08
C GLY A 235 -0.71 -24.52 -7.66
N GLU A 236 0.15 -24.61 -6.65
CA GLU A 236 -0.25 -24.77 -5.25
C GLU A 236 -0.40 -23.42 -4.54
N PRO A 237 -1.42 -23.18 -3.70
CA PRO A 237 -1.57 -21.93 -2.96
C PRO A 237 -0.37 -21.62 -2.06
N VAL A 238 0.22 -20.42 -2.20
CA VAL A 238 1.38 -19.99 -1.41
C VAL A 238 1.03 -19.76 0.07
N PHE A 239 -0.16 -19.20 0.32
CA PHE A 239 -0.67 -18.96 1.66
C PHE A 239 -1.92 -19.80 1.86
N GLN A 240 -1.81 -20.81 2.71
CA GLN A 240 -2.97 -21.51 3.20
C GLN A 240 -3.70 -20.60 4.19
N GLY A 241 -4.85 -20.07 3.78
CA GLY A 241 -5.71 -19.23 4.63
C GLY A 241 -7.15 -19.71 4.60
N ALA A 242 -7.55 -20.38 5.68
CA ALA A 242 -8.92 -20.41 6.23
C ALA A 242 -10.09 -20.82 5.32
N LEU A 243 -10.01 -21.98 4.64
CA LEU A 243 -11.20 -22.63 4.04
C LEU A 243 -11.50 -24.03 4.60
N ALA A 244 -10.87 -24.44 5.71
CA ALA A 244 -11.00 -25.80 6.27
C ALA A 244 -12.00 -25.95 7.45
N HIS A 245 -12.92 -25.01 7.70
CA HIS A 245 -14.00 -25.17 8.69
C HIS A 245 -15.38 -24.75 8.18
N ALA A 246 -15.70 -25.09 6.93
CA ALA A 246 -17.06 -24.95 6.44
C ALA A 246 -17.43 -26.06 5.45
N ARG A 247 -17.18 -27.33 5.78
CA ARG A 247 -17.89 -28.46 5.17
C ARG A 247 -18.08 -29.60 6.17
N SER A 248 -19.37 -29.81 6.45
CA SER A 248 -20.07 -30.97 7.04
C SER A 248 -19.61 -31.51 8.39
#